data_AF-G9MUG6-F1
#
_entry.id   AF-G9MUG6-F1
#
_cell.length_a   1.000
_cell.length_b   1.000
_cell.length_c   1.000
_cell.angle_alpha   90.00
_cell.angle_beta   90.00
_cell.angle_gamma   90.00
#
_symmetry.space_group_name_H-M   'P 1'
#
loop_
_entity.id
_entity.type
_entity.pdbx_description
1 polymer ?
#
loop_
_entity_poly.entity_id
_entity_poly.type
_entity_poly.pdbx_seq_one_letter_code
_entity_poly.pdbx_strand_id
1 'polypeptide(L)'
;QTVTYCSRFVSKMSEVVRSMNISAGSSIRTGTVNISGSSSTIDEIKFAESDLNAVVAVKVVNQCRTVRDNVSFCAPSDEEMTTSRFHEVYGDCFISGFIEGGDLHGIISIKTLDYSRRGEVKTAVKGQLNSSMKNWSPAPRSSSSSIDKVMESAEVTVNVNWSGGGDINPTGTEWTLSSLVQAASVFPQSVAKCPQRTWAILSRYDTIPNFIEYAQKHAIAIRRYDGVQTFTCDLLDMHMEYKTNVQMLTHAMGHLDQYYPSQEKNAIAINVASLVTERHKLKIEMAKLVKVIEELLDPHKVVNYNENLQIESPEVWRTRLPVRLP
;
A
#
# COMPACT_ATOMS: atom_id res chain seq x y z
N GLN A 1 23.63 10.87 -9.24
CA GLN A 1 22.16 10.75 -9.20
C GLN A 1 21.76 9.50 -9.95
N THR A 2 20.92 8.67 -9.34
CA THR A 2 20.36 7.45 -9.93
C THR A 2 18.85 7.62 -10.02
N VAL A 3 18.26 7.33 -11.17
CA VAL A 3 16.81 7.46 -11.40
C VAL A 3 16.25 6.08 -11.75
N THR A 4 15.22 5.67 -11.03
CA THR A 4 14.49 4.42 -11.26
C THR A 4 13.05 4.75 -11.60
N TYR A 5 12.64 4.37 -12.81
CA TYR A 5 11.25 4.41 -13.23
C TYR A 5 10.64 3.02 -13.06
N CYS A 6 9.49 2.95 -12.42
CA CYS A 6 8.71 1.73 -12.31
C CYS A 6 7.29 2.03 -12.77
N SER A 7 6.75 1.18 -13.63
CA SER A 7 5.31 1.16 -13.78
C SER A 7 4.80 -0.21 -14.18
N ARG A 8 3.64 -0.54 -13.63
CA ARG A 8 3.05 -1.85 -13.73
C ARG A 8 1.56 -1.79 -13.43
N PHE A 9 0.84 -2.77 -13.96
CA PHE A 9 -0.52 -3.04 -13.55
C PHE A 9 -0.52 -3.77 -12.22
N VAL A 10 -1.50 -3.44 -11.39
CA VAL A 10 -1.69 -4.02 -10.06
C VAL A 10 -3.11 -4.51 -9.93
N SER A 11 -3.31 -5.65 -9.28
CA SER A 11 -4.64 -6.17 -8.95
C SER A 11 -4.91 -6.15 -7.45
N LYS A 12 -3.85 -6.19 -6.63
CA LYS A 12 -3.95 -6.25 -5.17
C LYS A 12 -3.41 -4.98 -4.52
N MET A 13 -4.03 -4.60 -3.40
CA MET A 13 -3.58 -3.45 -2.62
C MET A 13 -2.23 -3.71 -1.95
N SER A 14 -1.95 -4.97 -1.55
CA SER A 14 -0.63 -5.37 -1.03
C SER A 14 0.52 -5.02 -1.97
N GLU A 15 0.30 -5.14 -3.28
CA GLU A 15 1.29 -4.78 -4.28
C GLU A 15 1.55 -3.28 -4.30
N VAL A 16 0.52 -2.45 -4.14
CA VAL A 16 0.64 -0.98 -4.11
C VAL A 16 1.42 -0.56 -2.87
N VAL A 17 1.02 -1.02 -1.69
CA VAL A 17 1.71 -0.67 -0.43
C VAL A 17 3.14 -1.17 -0.42
N ARG A 18 3.42 -2.35 -1.00
CA ARG A 18 4.80 -2.86 -1.12
C ARG A 18 5.63 -2.02 -2.08
N SER A 19 5.06 -1.58 -3.21
CA SER A 19 5.73 -0.69 -4.17
C SER A 19 6.10 0.65 -3.56
N MET A 20 5.19 1.19 -2.76
CA MET A 20 5.29 2.53 -2.16
C MET A 20 5.94 2.50 -0.78
N ASN A 21 6.33 1.30 -0.31
CA ASN A 21 6.84 1.03 1.03
C ASN A 21 5.95 1.62 2.14
N ILE A 22 4.63 1.48 1.97
CA ILE A 22 3.61 1.82 2.96
C ILE A 22 3.44 0.64 3.91
N SER A 23 3.23 0.92 5.20
CA SER A 23 3.00 -0.11 6.21
C SER A 23 1.63 -0.77 6.03
N ALA A 24 1.63 -2.05 5.63
CA ALA A 24 0.43 -2.87 5.55
C ALA A 24 -0.27 -2.99 6.91
N GLY A 25 0.48 -3.26 7.98
CA GLY A 25 -0.06 -3.32 9.34
C GLY A 25 -0.71 -2.01 9.80
N SER A 26 -0.08 -0.86 9.53
CA SER A 26 -0.70 0.44 9.82
C SER A 26 -1.98 0.66 9.02
N SER A 27 -2.03 0.18 7.77
CA SER A 27 -3.21 0.32 6.91
C SER A 27 -4.38 -0.53 7.42
N ILE A 28 -4.11 -1.75 7.90
CA ILE A 28 -5.11 -2.60 8.55
C ILE A 28 -5.63 -1.93 9.83
N ARG A 29 -4.73 -1.47 10.70
CA ARG A 29 -5.12 -0.88 12.00
C ARG A 29 -5.94 0.40 11.87
N THR A 30 -5.58 1.26 10.92
CA THR A 30 -6.30 2.52 10.65
C THR A 30 -7.50 2.31 9.73
N GLY A 31 -7.64 1.13 9.12
CA GLY A 31 -8.66 0.83 8.13
C GLY A 31 -8.54 1.63 6.82
N THR A 32 -7.41 2.34 6.61
CA THR A 32 -7.16 3.20 5.45
C THR A 32 -5.71 3.07 4.99
N VAL A 33 -5.48 3.06 3.67
CA VAL A 33 -4.12 3.12 3.13
C VAL A 33 -3.66 4.56 3.00
N ASN A 34 -2.89 5.01 3.98
CA ASN A 34 -2.31 6.36 4.01
C ASN A 34 -0.90 6.34 3.42
N ILE A 35 -0.62 7.28 2.52
CA ILE A 35 0.71 7.41 1.93
C ILE A 35 1.59 8.24 2.87
N SER A 36 2.68 7.63 3.35
CA SER A 36 3.57 8.22 4.35
C SER A 36 4.06 9.63 3.97
N GLY A 37 4.03 10.55 4.93
CA GLY A 37 4.49 11.93 4.74
C GLY A 37 3.52 12.85 3.99
N SER A 38 2.32 12.39 3.64
CA SER A 38 1.27 13.19 3.00
C SER A 38 -0.08 12.96 3.69
N SER A 39 -1.00 13.92 3.56
CA SER A 39 -2.41 13.72 3.97
C SER A 39 -3.22 12.96 2.91
N SER A 40 -2.57 12.46 1.86
CA SER A 40 -3.25 11.77 0.76
C SER A 40 -3.52 10.31 1.11
N THR A 41 -4.77 9.91 0.94
CA THR A 41 -5.25 8.55 1.16
C THR A 41 -5.58 7.92 -0.19
N ILE A 42 -5.37 6.61 -0.31
CA ILE A 42 -5.79 5.89 -1.51
C ILE A 42 -7.29 5.68 -1.43
N ASP A 43 -8.02 6.01 -2.50
CA ASP A 43 -9.43 5.65 -2.65
C ASP A 43 -9.54 4.14 -2.93
N GLU A 44 -9.66 3.37 -1.86
CA GLU A 44 -9.77 1.91 -1.91
C GLU A 44 -11.04 1.44 -2.61
N ILE A 45 -12.11 2.24 -2.61
CA ILE A 45 -13.37 1.90 -3.28
C ILE A 45 -13.15 1.96 -4.79
N LYS A 46 -12.62 3.08 -5.27
CA LYS A 46 -12.30 3.24 -6.69
C LYS A 46 -11.26 2.24 -7.15
N PHE A 47 -10.27 1.91 -6.32
CA PHE A 47 -9.31 0.86 -6.64
C PHE A 47 -9.98 -0.50 -6.79
N ALA A 48 -10.86 -0.90 -5.87
CA ALA A 48 -11.53 -2.20 -5.90
C ALA A 48 -12.55 -2.33 -7.04
N GLU A 49 -13.25 -1.25 -7.39
CA GLU A 49 -14.25 -1.23 -8.47
C GLU A 49 -13.66 -1.05 -9.88
N SER A 50 -12.38 -0.71 -9.97
CA SER A 50 -11.72 -0.46 -11.24
C SER A 50 -11.47 -1.73 -12.04
N ASP A 51 -11.67 -1.66 -13.34
CA ASP A 51 -11.31 -2.73 -14.30
C ASP A 51 -9.82 -2.90 -14.47
N LEU A 52 -9.08 -1.81 -14.22
CA LEU A 52 -7.66 -1.73 -14.39
C LEU A 52 -7.08 -0.74 -13.38
N ASN A 53 -6.11 -1.21 -12.60
CA ASN A 53 -5.29 -0.36 -11.76
C ASN A 53 -3.84 -0.40 -12.24
N ALA A 54 -3.17 0.74 -12.21
CA ALA A 54 -1.76 0.87 -12.54
C ALA A 54 -1.04 1.76 -11.54
N VAL A 55 0.23 1.45 -11.29
CA VAL A 55 1.13 2.28 -10.48
C VAL A 55 2.20 2.84 -11.41
N VAL A 56 2.49 4.13 -11.26
CA VAL A 56 3.65 4.81 -11.83
C VAL A 56 4.49 5.31 -10.66
N ALA A 57 5.76 4.96 -10.61
CA ALA A 57 6.67 5.40 -9.58
C ALA A 57 7.99 5.90 -10.18
N VAL A 58 8.49 7.03 -9.67
CA VAL A 58 9.79 7.58 -10.01
C VAL A 58 10.57 7.77 -8.72
N LYS A 59 11.65 7.01 -8.57
CA LYS A 59 12.58 7.13 -7.45
C LYS A 59 13.86 7.77 -7.94
N VAL A 60 14.22 8.89 -7.35
CA VAL A 60 15.44 9.64 -7.63
C VAL A 60 16.30 9.59 -6.39
N VAL A 61 17.52 9.07 -6.52
CA VAL A 61 18.51 9.01 -5.44
C VAL A 61 19.68 9.93 -5.82
N ASN A 62 19.87 11.01 -5.07
CA ASN A 62 20.98 11.93 -5.28
C ASN A 62 22.22 11.46 -4.51
N GLN A 63 22.05 11.21 -3.22
CA GLN A 63 23.13 10.80 -2.32
C GLN A 63 22.58 9.88 -1.21
N CYS A 64 23.34 8.86 -0.86
CA CYS A 64 23.15 8.14 0.41
C CYS A 64 24.16 8.68 1.42
N ARG A 65 23.68 9.18 2.55
CA ARG A 65 24.52 9.59 3.68
C ARG A 65 24.41 8.55 4.77
N THR A 66 25.42 7.72 4.92
CA THR A 66 25.55 6.82 6.07
C THR A 66 26.17 7.56 7.26
N VAL A 67 25.78 7.16 8.46
CA VAL A 67 26.48 7.50 9.70
C VAL A 67 27.90 6.92 9.59
N ARG A 68 28.87 7.67 10.13
CA ARG A 68 30.32 7.40 10.02
C ARG A 68 30.69 5.94 10.25
N ASP A 69 31.77 5.51 9.61
CA ASP A 69 32.45 4.26 9.95
C ASP A 69 32.82 4.27 11.44
N ASN A 70 32.58 3.15 12.14
CA ASN A 70 32.77 2.95 13.59
C ASN A 70 31.62 3.43 14.50
N VAL A 71 30.39 3.04 14.20
CA VAL A 71 29.26 3.16 15.15
C VAL A 71 29.46 2.20 16.33
N SER A 72 29.38 2.71 17.55
CA SER A 72 29.41 1.92 18.79
C SER A 72 28.15 2.15 19.60
N PHE A 73 27.66 1.10 20.26
CA PHE A 73 26.53 1.22 21.18
C PHE A 73 26.98 1.80 22.53
N CYS A 74 26.32 2.85 23.00
CA CYS A 74 26.58 3.44 24.31
C CYS A 74 25.67 2.75 25.35
N ALA A 75 26.23 1.79 26.08
CA ALA A 75 25.50 1.10 27.14
C ALA A 75 25.15 2.06 28.30
N PRO A 76 23.91 2.04 28.80
CA PRO A 76 23.54 2.79 30.00
C PRO A 76 24.27 2.23 31.22
N SER A 77 24.64 3.13 32.13
CA SER A 77 25.57 2.82 33.22
C SER A 77 24.95 2.11 34.43
N ASP A 78 23.62 2.16 34.66
CA ASP A 78 23.04 1.75 35.95
C ASP A 78 21.56 1.28 35.94
N GLU A 79 21.12 0.48 34.97
CA GLU A 79 19.80 -0.19 35.05
C GLU A 79 19.88 -1.69 34.70
N GLU A 80 19.10 -2.52 35.40
CA GLU A 80 18.74 -3.87 34.96
C GLU A 80 17.94 -3.76 33.64
N MET A 81 18.67 -3.67 32.52
CA MET A 81 18.07 -3.57 31.21
C MET A 81 17.40 -4.89 30.84
N THR A 82 16.07 -4.92 30.84
CA THR A 82 15.29 -6.04 30.30
C THR A 82 15.10 -5.89 28.79
N THR A 83 14.77 -6.99 28.12
CA THR A 83 14.43 -6.97 26.68
C THR A 83 13.31 -5.97 26.37
N SER A 84 12.19 -6.03 27.11
CA SER A 84 11.06 -5.11 26.90
C SER A 84 11.49 -3.65 27.03
N ARG A 85 12.23 -3.34 28.10
CA ARG A 85 12.70 -1.98 28.37
C ARG A 85 13.66 -1.48 27.29
N PHE A 86 14.55 -2.35 26.79
CA PHE A 86 15.45 -2.00 25.71
C PHE A 86 14.67 -1.57 24.46
N HIS A 87 13.68 -2.35 24.05
CA HIS A 87 12.87 -2.06 22.87
C HIS A 87 11.98 -0.82 23.05
N GLU A 88 11.50 -0.54 24.26
CA GLU A 88 10.77 0.70 24.56
C GLU A 88 11.65 1.96 24.43
N VAL A 89 12.90 1.88 24.91
CA VAL A 89 13.81 3.04 24.95
C VAL A 89 14.53 3.26 23.62
N TYR A 90 15.03 2.19 23.01
CA TYR A 90 15.90 2.23 21.84
C TYR A 90 15.22 1.78 20.54
N GLY A 91 14.02 1.20 20.62
CA GLY A 91 13.36 0.58 19.47
C GLY A 91 14.04 -0.69 19.00
N ASP A 92 13.61 -1.19 17.84
CA ASP A 92 14.10 -2.46 17.27
C ASP A 92 15.31 -2.29 16.35
N CYS A 93 15.49 -1.07 15.84
CA CYS A 93 16.56 -0.70 14.93
C CYS A 93 16.93 0.77 15.15
N PHE A 94 18.07 1.18 14.63
CA PHE A 94 18.53 2.56 14.68
C PHE A 94 18.71 3.12 13.27
N ILE A 95 18.64 4.45 13.15
CA ILE A 95 18.88 5.14 11.89
C ILE A 95 20.39 5.23 11.66
N SER A 96 20.89 4.46 10.69
CA SER A 96 22.30 4.46 10.28
C SER A 96 22.58 5.36 9.09
N GLY A 97 21.57 6.07 8.58
CA GLY A 97 21.76 7.00 7.48
C GLY A 97 20.46 7.50 6.90
N PHE A 98 20.58 8.33 5.88
CA PHE A 98 19.46 8.83 5.10
C PHE A 98 19.76 8.75 3.60
N ILE A 99 18.73 8.44 2.84
CA ILE A 99 18.71 8.56 1.38
C ILE A 99 18.12 9.94 1.06
N GLU A 100 18.88 10.73 0.30
CA GLU A 100 18.48 12.05 -0.16
C GLU A 100 18.15 12.01 -1.65
N GLY A 101 17.01 12.59 -2.03
CA GLY A 101 16.51 12.57 -3.40
C GLY A 101 15.03 12.96 -3.47
N GLY A 102 14.23 12.14 -4.16
CA GLY A 102 12.80 12.36 -4.31
C GLY A 102 12.06 11.10 -4.76
N ASP A 103 10.84 10.92 -4.30
CA ASP A 103 9.96 9.83 -4.72
C ASP A 103 8.64 10.42 -5.23
N LEU A 104 8.20 9.96 -6.40
CA LEU A 104 6.89 10.27 -6.96
C LEU A 104 6.15 8.96 -7.14
N HIS A 105 4.90 8.90 -6.68
CA HIS A 105 4.00 7.77 -6.84
C HIS A 105 2.66 8.24 -7.38
N GLY A 106 2.23 7.66 -8.48
CA GLY A 106 0.91 7.85 -9.07
C GLY A 106 0.16 6.52 -9.11
N ILE A 107 -1.06 6.49 -8.58
CA ILE A 107 -1.99 5.37 -8.69
C ILE A 107 -3.09 5.79 -9.66
N ILE A 108 -3.30 4.97 -10.68
CA ILE A 108 -4.29 5.19 -11.74
C ILE A 108 -5.33 4.07 -11.61
N SER A 109 -6.57 4.45 -11.39
CA SER A 109 -7.72 3.58 -11.27
C SER A 109 -8.70 3.88 -12.39
N ILE A 110 -9.00 2.88 -13.22
CA ILE A 110 -9.81 3.04 -14.44
C ILE A 110 -10.99 2.10 -14.39
N LYS A 111 -12.19 2.68 -14.45
CA LYS A 111 -13.47 1.98 -14.51
C LYS A 111 -14.12 2.26 -15.85
N THR A 112 -14.39 1.21 -16.63
CA THR A 112 -15.04 1.35 -17.93
C THR A 112 -16.52 1.64 -17.71
N LEU A 113 -17.04 2.69 -18.36
CA LEU A 113 -18.48 3.01 -18.31
C LEU A 113 -19.26 2.13 -19.29
N ASP A 114 -18.67 1.85 -20.46
CA ASP A 114 -19.25 0.98 -21.47
C ASP A 114 -18.61 -0.42 -21.42
N TYR A 115 -19.33 -1.38 -20.84
CA TYR A 115 -18.84 -2.75 -20.69
C TYR A 115 -18.47 -3.42 -22.01
N SER A 116 -19.12 -3.05 -23.12
CA SER A 116 -18.82 -3.61 -24.45
C SER A 116 -17.43 -3.20 -24.96
N ARG A 117 -16.91 -2.07 -24.49
CA ARG A 117 -15.62 -1.48 -24.89
C ARG A 117 -14.49 -1.73 -23.88
N ARG A 118 -14.75 -2.50 -22.82
CA ARG A 118 -13.78 -2.83 -21.76
C ARG A 118 -12.45 -3.35 -22.29
N GLY A 119 -12.48 -4.22 -23.31
CA GLY A 119 -11.28 -4.76 -23.95
C GLY A 119 -10.45 -3.70 -24.67
N GLU A 120 -11.12 -2.77 -25.36
CA GLU A 120 -10.48 -1.65 -26.06
C GLU A 120 -9.82 -0.69 -25.09
N VAL A 121 -10.55 -0.25 -24.05
CA VAL A 121 -10.03 0.64 -23.00
C VAL A 121 -8.80 0.03 -22.33
N LYS A 122 -8.89 -1.24 -21.93
CA LYS A 122 -7.77 -1.95 -21.31
C LYS A 122 -6.54 -2.02 -22.23
N THR A 123 -6.75 -2.24 -23.52
CA THR A 123 -5.66 -2.34 -24.51
C THR A 123 -5.03 -0.98 -24.78
N ALA A 124 -5.83 0.08 -24.92
CA ALA A 124 -5.37 1.44 -25.14
C ALA A 124 -4.51 1.93 -23.96
N VAL A 125 -5.01 1.77 -22.73
CA VAL A 125 -4.30 2.14 -21.50
C VAL A 125 -2.98 1.37 -21.39
N LYS A 126 -3.02 0.05 -21.59
CA LYS A 126 -1.82 -0.80 -21.62
C LYS A 126 -0.82 -0.33 -22.66
N GLY A 127 -1.29 0.00 -23.86
CA GLY A 127 -0.47 0.52 -24.95
C GLY A 127 0.20 1.85 -24.59
N GLN A 128 -0.54 2.80 -24.01
CA GLN A 128 0.00 4.11 -23.63
C GLN A 128 1.02 4.02 -22.50
N LEU A 129 0.70 3.27 -21.44
CA LEU A 129 1.61 3.05 -20.34
C LEU A 129 2.90 2.38 -20.87
N ASN A 130 2.78 1.24 -21.56
CA ASN A 130 3.94 0.52 -22.09
C ASN A 130 4.76 1.33 -23.10
N SER A 131 4.12 2.14 -23.95
CA SER A 131 4.81 2.96 -24.98
C SER A 131 5.45 4.22 -24.40
N SER A 132 4.91 4.75 -23.30
CA SER A 132 5.57 5.79 -22.51
C SER A 132 6.79 5.19 -21.80
N MET A 133 6.73 3.92 -21.38
CA MET A 133 7.77 3.24 -20.59
C MET A 133 8.94 2.65 -21.38
N LYS A 134 8.71 2.03 -22.56
CA LYS A 134 9.78 1.40 -23.35
C LYS A 134 10.74 2.40 -24.01
N ASN A 135 10.23 3.59 -24.32
CA ASN A 135 10.99 4.71 -24.88
C ASN A 135 10.66 5.96 -24.05
N TRP A 136 11.04 5.96 -22.77
CA TRP A 136 10.98 7.18 -21.95
C TRP A 136 12.05 8.16 -22.46
N SER A 137 11.71 8.86 -23.54
CA SER A 137 12.44 10.00 -24.08
C SER A 137 11.60 11.25 -23.79
N PRO A 138 12.17 12.37 -23.32
CA PRO A 138 11.43 13.57 -22.91
C PRO A 138 10.78 14.35 -24.08
N ALA A 139 10.64 13.74 -25.25
CA ALA A 139 10.14 14.41 -26.44
C ALA A 139 8.60 14.61 -26.37
N PRO A 140 8.08 15.74 -26.85
CA PRO A 140 6.64 16.01 -26.85
C PRO A 140 5.94 15.02 -27.78
N ARG A 141 5.04 14.19 -27.24
CA ARG A 141 4.36 13.14 -28.02
C ARG A 141 3.11 13.68 -28.70
N SER A 142 3.07 13.57 -30.03
CA SER A 142 1.98 13.99 -30.91
C SER A 142 0.92 12.90 -31.17
N SER A 143 0.41 12.21 -30.14
CA SER A 143 -0.59 11.14 -30.36
C SER A 143 -1.73 11.09 -29.33
N SER A 144 -2.17 12.24 -28.82
CA SER A 144 -3.25 12.35 -27.81
C SER A 144 -4.64 11.97 -28.35
N SER A 145 -4.91 12.17 -29.65
CA SER A 145 -6.28 12.13 -30.18
C SER A 145 -7.00 10.78 -30.12
N SER A 146 -6.27 9.66 -30.05
CA SER A 146 -6.88 8.32 -30.02
C SER A 146 -7.14 7.82 -28.60
N ILE A 147 -6.40 8.29 -27.60
CA ILE A 147 -6.60 7.86 -26.22
C ILE A 147 -7.70 8.66 -25.55
N ASP A 148 -7.78 9.97 -25.82
CA ASP A 148 -8.79 10.85 -25.23
C ASP A 148 -10.20 10.35 -25.58
N LYS A 149 -10.41 9.91 -26.83
CA LYS A 149 -11.67 9.28 -27.29
C LYS A 149 -11.99 7.93 -26.65
N VAL A 150 -10.98 7.20 -26.19
CA VAL A 150 -11.18 5.91 -25.48
C VAL A 150 -11.42 6.17 -23.99
N MET A 151 -10.79 7.20 -23.43
CA MET A 151 -11.00 7.67 -22.07
C MET A 151 -12.36 8.34 -21.87
N GLU A 152 -12.99 8.90 -22.91
CA GLU A 152 -14.39 9.38 -22.84
C GLU A 152 -15.37 8.28 -22.39
N SER A 153 -15.05 7.01 -22.65
CA SER A 153 -15.84 5.84 -22.22
C SER A 153 -15.40 5.24 -20.88
N ALA A 154 -14.54 5.92 -20.12
CA ALA A 154 -14.00 5.42 -18.86
C ALA A 154 -13.92 6.53 -17.79
N GLU A 155 -14.24 6.17 -16.55
CA GLU A 155 -13.90 7.00 -15.39
C GLU A 155 -12.44 6.72 -15.02
N VAL A 156 -11.59 7.75 -15.07
CA VAL A 156 -10.17 7.66 -14.71
C VAL A 156 -9.93 8.49 -13.45
N THR A 157 -9.47 7.84 -12.40
CA THR A 157 -9.03 8.50 -11.16
C THR A 157 -7.52 8.38 -11.04
N VAL A 158 -6.84 9.51 -10.84
CA VAL A 158 -5.39 9.58 -10.68
C VAL A 158 -5.06 10.20 -9.33
N ASN A 159 -4.45 9.41 -8.45
CA ASN A 159 -3.97 9.86 -7.15
C ASN A 159 -2.44 9.95 -7.20
N VAL A 160 -1.88 11.13 -6.92
CA VAL A 160 -0.42 11.35 -6.97
C VAL A 160 0.07 11.83 -5.62
N ASN A 161 1.13 11.20 -5.13
CA ASN A 161 1.90 11.64 -3.98
C ASN A 161 3.36 11.78 -4.35
N TRP A 162 4.04 12.80 -3.82
CA TRP A 162 5.47 12.98 -4.05
C TRP A 162 6.18 13.55 -2.83
N SER A 163 7.49 13.30 -2.77
CA SER A 163 8.43 13.90 -1.83
C SER A 163 9.71 14.29 -2.58
N GLY A 164 10.29 15.44 -2.22
CA GLY A 164 11.35 16.06 -3.02
C GLY A 164 10.85 16.62 -4.36
N GLY A 165 11.68 17.41 -5.02
CA GLY A 165 11.35 18.07 -6.29
C GLY A 165 10.57 19.39 -6.16
N GLY A 166 10.25 19.82 -4.94
CA GLY A 166 9.46 21.03 -4.70
C GLY A 166 7.99 20.82 -5.05
N ASP A 167 7.32 21.89 -5.44
CA ASP A 167 5.93 21.82 -5.89
C ASP A 167 5.86 21.46 -7.38
N ILE A 168 5.40 20.24 -7.68
CA ILE A 168 5.25 19.73 -9.04
C ILE A 168 3.82 19.88 -9.57
N ASN A 169 2.90 20.42 -8.77
CA ASN A 169 1.53 20.77 -9.17
C ASN A 169 1.09 22.12 -8.55
N PRO A 170 1.74 23.23 -8.93
CA PRO A 170 1.53 24.53 -8.30
C PRO A 170 0.14 25.12 -8.54
N THR A 171 -0.55 24.68 -9.59
CA THR A 171 -1.90 25.12 -9.91
C THR A 171 -2.96 24.41 -9.07
N GLY A 172 -2.60 23.33 -8.34
CA GLY A 172 -3.55 22.52 -7.57
C GLY A 172 -4.61 21.85 -8.44
N THR A 173 -4.38 21.76 -9.75
CA THR A 173 -5.30 21.15 -10.70
C THR A 173 -5.36 19.64 -10.49
N GLU A 174 -6.52 19.04 -10.77
CA GLU A 174 -6.69 17.59 -10.69
C GLU A 174 -5.70 16.86 -11.61
N TRP A 175 -5.19 15.73 -11.13
CA TRP A 175 -4.25 14.92 -11.88
C TRP A 175 -4.96 14.15 -12.98
N THR A 176 -4.34 14.14 -14.16
CA THR A 176 -4.74 13.32 -15.31
C THR A 176 -3.61 12.37 -15.63
N LEU A 177 -3.89 11.34 -16.44
CA LEU A 177 -2.84 10.42 -16.90
C LEU A 177 -1.71 11.17 -17.61
N SER A 178 -2.05 12.14 -18.45
CA SER A 178 -1.10 12.96 -19.19
C SER A 178 -0.26 13.86 -18.27
N SER A 179 -0.89 14.54 -17.30
CA SER A 179 -0.13 15.40 -16.36
C SER A 179 0.77 14.59 -15.43
N LEU A 180 0.34 13.41 -14.98
CA LEU A 180 1.19 12.50 -14.20
C LEU A 180 2.41 12.03 -15.01
N VAL A 181 2.23 11.61 -16.25
CA VAL A 181 3.35 11.18 -17.12
C VAL A 181 4.31 12.33 -17.38
N GLN A 182 3.79 13.53 -17.63
CA GLN A 182 4.62 14.72 -17.81
C GLN A 182 5.40 15.06 -16.53
N ALA A 183 4.75 15.10 -15.37
CA ALA A 183 5.40 15.37 -14.09
C ALA A 183 6.50 14.35 -13.78
N ALA A 184 6.21 13.06 -13.97
CA ALA A 184 7.20 11.99 -13.83
C ALA A 184 8.42 12.18 -14.74
N SER A 185 8.25 12.73 -15.96
CA SER A 185 9.34 12.92 -16.93
C SER A 185 10.33 13.99 -16.54
N VAL A 186 9.84 15.08 -15.93
CA VAL A 186 10.69 16.19 -15.47
C VAL A 186 11.11 16.03 -14.00
N PHE A 187 10.51 15.09 -13.26
CA PHE A 187 10.73 14.90 -11.83
C PHE A 187 12.21 14.81 -11.42
N PRO A 188 13.12 14.08 -12.13
CA PRO A 188 14.52 14.05 -11.74
C PRO A 188 15.23 15.41 -11.78
N GLN A 189 14.85 16.28 -12.73
CA GLN A 189 15.39 17.64 -12.83
C GLN A 189 14.87 18.50 -11.68
N SER A 190 13.60 18.34 -11.30
CA SER A 190 13.03 19.01 -10.13
C SER A 190 13.73 18.56 -8.84
N VAL A 191 13.94 17.25 -8.67
CA VAL A 191 14.63 16.68 -7.50
C VAL A 191 16.10 17.11 -7.44
N ALA A 192 16.76 17.31 -8.59
CA ALA A 192 18.12 17.85 -8.61
C ALA A 192 18.19 19.26 -8.00
N LYS A 193 17.13 20.06 -8.14
CA LYS A 193 17.04 21.42 -7.56
C LYS A 193 16.61 21.41 -6.10
N CYS A 194 15.62 20.58 -5.74
CA CYS A 194 15.00 20.55 -4.42
C CYS A 194 14.97 19.12 -3.85
N PRO A 195 16.11 18.52 -3.50
CA PRO A 195 16.13 17.18 -2.90
C PRO A 195 15.60 17.21 -1.47
N GLN A 196 15.07 16.07 -1.01
CA GLN A 196 14.63 15.85 0.36
C GLN A 196 15.15 14.51 0.89
N ARG A 197 15.22 14.36 2.22
CA ARG A 197 15.48 13.07 2.85
C ARG A 197 14.24 12.21 2.70
N THR A 198 14.26 11.28 1.75
CA THR A 198 13.11 10.45 1.42
C THR A 198 13.04 9.18 2.25
N TRP A 199 14.19 8.64 2.66
CA TRP A 199 14.26 7.42 3.47
C TRP A 199 15.28 7.52 4.59
N ALA A 200 14.95 6.95 5.74
CA ALA A 200 15.92 6.57 6.75
C ALA A 200 16.45 5.16 6.41
N ILE A 201 17.76 4.96 6.52
CA ILE A 201 18.38 3.65 6.47
C ILE A 201 18.33 3.10 7.89
N LEU A 202 17.61 1.99 8.07
CA LEU A 202 17.46 1.34 9.37
C LEU A 202 18.47 0.19 9.45
N SER A 203 19.30 0.21 10.48
CA SER A 203 20.26 -0.85 10.78
C SER A 203 19.89 -1.59 12.05
N ARG A 204 20.17 -2.88 12.07
CA ARG A 204 19.91 -3.76 13.22
C ARG A 204 21.02 -3.62 14.26
N TYR A 205 20.67 -3.69 15.53
CA TYR A 205 21.65 -3.58 16.62
C TYR A 205 22.68 -4.72 16.62
N ASP A 206 22.33 -5.90 16.11
CA ASP A 206 23.24 -7.05 15.97
C ASP A 206 24.31 -6.87 14.87
N THR A 207 24.33 -5.72 14.18
CA THR A 207 25.44 -5.31 13.32
C THR A 207 26.56 -4.60 14.08
N ILE A 208 26.34 -4.25 15.35
CA ILE A 208 27.28 -3.54 16.20
C ILE A 208 27.95 -4.53 17.18
N PRO A 209 29.26 -4.80 17.08
CA PRO A 209 29.93 -5.80 17.91
C PRO A 209 29.78 -5.58 19.42
N ASN A 210 29.99 -4.36 19.90
CA ASN A 210 29.91 -4.06 21.33
C ASN A 210 28.46 -4.08 21.87
N PHE A 211 27.45 -3.98 21.00
CA PHE A 211 26.06 -4.23 21.38
C PHE A 211 25.82 -5.73 21.59
N ILE A 212 26.39 -6.60 20.76
CA ILE A 212 26.21 -8.06 20.91
C ILE A 212 26.71 -8.52 22.28
N GLU A 213 27.88 -8.04 22.70
CA GLU A 213 28.44 -8.32 24.03
C GLU A 213 27.52 -7.83 25.15
N TYR A 214 26.98 -6.61 25.02
CA TYR A 214 26.02 -6.04 25.96
C TYR A 214 24.73 -6.88 26.01
N ALA A 215 24.16 -7.22 24.86
CA ALA A 215 22.94 -8.01 24.76
C ALA A 215 23.09 -9.41 25.38
N GLN A 216 24.25 -10.06 25.21
CA GLN A 216 24.54 -11.34 25.85
C GLN A 216 24.62 -11.22 27.37
N LYS A 217 25.32 -10.20 27.88
CA LYS A 217 25.47 -9.96 29.32
C LYS A 217 24.13 -9.68 30.00
N HIS A 218 23.22 -8.97 29.32
CA HIS A 218 21.92 -8.55 29.85
C HIS A 218 20.75 -9.43 29.36
N ALA A 219 21.03 -10.55 28.68
CA ALA A 219 20.04 -11.45 28.09
C ALA A 219 18.95 -10.72 27.26
N ILE A 220 19.36 -9.71 26.47
CA ILE A 220 18.47 -8.95 25.59
C ILE A 220 18.19 -9.77 24.33
N ALA A 221 16.92 -10.11 24.11
CA ALA A 221 16.49 -10.81 22.91
C ALA A 221 16.39 -9.83 21.72
N ILE A 222 17.14 -10.09 20.66
CA ILE A 222 17.05 -9.31 19.42
C ILE A 222 15.85 -9.79 18.61
N ARG A 223 14.89 -8.90 18.37
CA ARG A 223 13.74 -9.20 17.51
C ARG A 223 14.16 -9.39 16.07
N ARG A 224 13.56 -10.38 15.43
CA ARG A 224 13.67 -10.63 13.99
C ARG A 224 12.30 -10.52 13.36
N TYR A 225 12.22 -9.75 12.29
CA TYR A 225 10.99 -9.50 11.53
C TYR A 225 11.01 -10.20 10.18
N ASP A 226 11.83 -11.23 10.04
CA ASP A 226 11.91 -12.05 8.84
C ASP A 226 10.50 -12.57 8.50
N GLY A 227 10.05 -12.37 7.27
CA GLY A 227 8.72 -12.80 6.83
C GLY A 227 7.53 -11.93 7.29
N VAL A 228 7.69 -11.05 8.29
CA VAL A 228 6.58 -10.23 8.83
C VAL A 228 6.00 -9.29 7.77
N GLN A 229 6.85 -8.73 6.89
CA GLN A 229 6.36 -7.89 5.79
C GLN A 229 5.46 -8.67 4.82
N THR A 230 5.85 -9.90 4.46
CA THR A 230 5.04 -10.75 3.58
C THR A 230 3.73 -11.12 4.27
N PHE A 231 3.83 -11.60 5.51
CA PHE A 231 2.66 -11.97 6.32
C PHE A 231 1.65 -10.83 6.46
N THR A 232 2.11 -9.62 6.81
CA THR A 232 1.23 -8.45 6.93
C THR A 232 0.66 -7.97 5.60
N CYS A 233 1.36 -8.19 4.48
CA CYS A 233 0.80 -7.96 3.14
C CYS A 233 -0.35 -8.93 2.83
N ASP A 234 -0.21 -10.20 3.19
CA ASP A 234 -1.27 -11.21 2.98
C ASP A 234 -2.49 -10.91 3.86
N LEU A 235 -2.27 -10.49 5.12
CA LEU A 235 -3.33 -9.99 6.01
C LEU A 235 -4.03 -8.76 5.42
N LEU A 236 -3.30 -7.86 4.76
CA LEU A 236 -3.88 -6.67 4.14
C LEU A 236 -4.78 -7.05 2.97
N ASP A 237 -4.37 -7.99 2.13
CA ASP A 237 -5.22 -8.47 1.04
C ASP A 237 -6.52 -9.06 1.58
N MET A 238 -6.44 -9.91 2.62
CA MET A 238 -7.65 -10.43 3.27
C MET A 238 -8.53 -9.31 3.84
N HIS A 239 -7.92 -8.33 4.51
CA HIS A 239 -8.64 -7.18 5.06
C HIS A 239 -9.38 -6.38 3.98
N MET A 240 -8.73 -6.14 2.84
CA MET A 240 -9.33 -5.42 1.71
C MET A 240 -10.50 -6.20 1.10
N GLU A 241 -10.37 -7.52 0.96
CA GLU A 241 -11.47 -8.35 0.48
C GLU A 241 -12.67 -8.36 1.42
N TYR A 242 -12.46 -8.35 2.73
CA TYR A 242 -13.55 -8.17 3.69
C TYR A 242 -14.22 -6.81 3.54
N LYS A 243 -13.46 -5.72 3.33
CA LYS A 243 -14.03 -4.39 3.07
C LYS A 243 -14.94 -4.40 1.84
N THR A 244 -14.49 -5.01 0.75
CA THR A 244 -15.30 -5.17 -0.47
C THR A 244 -16.59 -5.95 -0.20
N ASN A 245 -16.51 -7.06 0.54
CA ASN A 245 -17.68 -7.85 0.92
C ASN A 245 -18.68 -7.05 1.78
N VAL A 246 -18.19 -6.24 2.73
CA VAL A 246 -19.02 -5.35 3.57
C VAL A 246 -19.70 -4.26 2.75
N GLN A 247 -19.00 -3.69 1.76
CA GLN A 247 -19.55 -2.69 0.85
C GLN A 247 -20.65 -3.29 -0.02
N MET A 248 -20.43 -4.49 -0.57
CA MET A 248 -21.42 -5.19 -1.36
C MET A 248 -22.70 -5.46 -0.57
N LEU A 249 -22.59 -5.91 0.68
CA LEU A 249 -23.75 -6.09 1.56
C LEU A 249 -24.46 -4.76 1.84
N THR A 250 -23.71 -3.68 2.05
CA THR A 250 -24.29 -2.35 2.29
C THR A 250 -25.04 -1.83 1.07
N HIS A 251 -24.53 -2.08 -0.14
CA HIS A 251 -25.22 -1.77 -1.38
C HIS A 251 -26.48 -2.63 -1.55
N ALA A 252 -26.39 -3.95 -1.33
CA ALA A 252 -27.52 -4.87 -1.42
C ALA A 252 -28.66 -4.51 -0.44
N MET A 253 -28.33 -4.04 0.78
CA MET A 253 -29.32 -3.55 1.74
C MET A 253 -30.13 -2.36 1.22
N GLY A 254 -29.54 -1.51 0.39
CA GLY A 254 -30.23 -0.37 -0.22
C GLY A 254 -30.99 -0.75 -1.49
N HIS A 255 -30.59 -1.81 -2.19
CA HIS A 255 -31.03 -2.16 -3.55
C HIS A 255 -31.37 -3.65 -3.65
N LEU A 256 -32.30 -4.12 -2.82
CA LEU A 256 -32.62 -5.55 -2.70
C LEU A 256 -33.09 -6.18 -4.02
N ASP A 257 -33.76 -5.40 -4.87
CA ASP A 257 -34.25 -5.77 -6.19
C ASP A 257 -33.14 -6.08 -7.21
N GLN A 258 -31.93 -5.58 -6.97
CA GLN A 258 -30.78 -5.80 -7.83
C GLN A 258 -29.98 -7.06 -7.49
N TYR A 259 -30.41 -7.85 -6.50
CA TYR A 259 -29.67 -9.00 -6.01
C TYR A 259 -30.53 -10.26 -5.97
N TYR A 260 -29.89 -11.41 -6.16
CA TYR A 260 -30.49 -12.73 -5.94
C TYR A 260 -29.62 -13.59 -5.01
N PRO A 261 -30.21 -14.54 -4.26
CA PRO A 261 -29.45 -15.34 -3.30
C PRO A 261 -28.38 -16.16 -4.01
N SER A 262 -27.25 -16.41 -3.34
CA SER A 262 -26.24 -17.33 -3.86
C SER A 262 -26.81 -18.73 -4.10
N GLN A 263 -26.17 -19.50 -4.98
CA GLN A 263 -26.53 -20.91 -5.24
C GLN A 263 -25.94 -21.88 -4.19
N GLU A 264 -25.11 -21.37 -3.27
CA GLU A 264 -24.50 -22.18 -2.22
C GLU A 264 -25.47 -22.61 -1.13
N LYS A 265 -25.19 -23.75 -0.47
CA LYS A 265 -26.05 -24.32 0.58
C LYS A 265 -26.28 -23.37 1.77
N ASN A 266 -25.33 -22.48 2.03
CA ASN A 266 -25.38 -21.50 3.12
C ASN A 266 -25.67 -20.09 2.62
N ALA A 267 -26.38 -19.95 1.50
CA ALA A 267 -26.74 -18.66 0.93
C ALA A 267 -27.52 -17.78 1.91
N ILE A 268 -27.17 -16.49 1.93
CA ILE A 268 -27.80 -15.53 2.82
C ILE A 268 -29.10 -15.05 2.19
N ALA A 269 -30.17 -15.03 2.98
CA ALA A 269 -31.45 -14.51 2.55
C ALA A 269 -31.37 -13.01 2.23
N ILE A 270 -32.03 -12.60 1.15
CA ILE A 270 -32.09 -11.19 0.71
C ILE A 270 -33.20 -10.47 1.48
N ASN A 271 -32.87 -10.13 2.73
CA ASN A 271 -33.65 -9.23 3.54
C ASN A 271 -32.70 -8.42 4.43
N VAL A 272 -33.12 -7.22 4.81
CA VAL A 272 -32.26 -6.29 5.56
C VAL A 272 -31.72 -6.91 6.85
N ALA A 273 -32.52 -7.69 7.59
CA ALA A 273 -32.09 -8.29 8.85
C ALA A 273 -30.95 -9.31 8.68
N SER A 274 -31.07 -10.20 7.70
CA SER A 274 -30.03 -11.19 7.37
C SER A 274 -28.74 -10.51 6.87
N LEU A 275 -28.86 -9.49 6.01
CA LEU A 275 -27.70 -8.76 5.48
C LEU A 275 -26.97 -7.95 6.57
N VAL A 276 -27.71 -7.32 7.48
CA VAL A 276 -27.12 -6.62 8.64
C VAL A 276 -26.37 -7.58 9.54
N THR A 277 -26.97 -8.73 9.83
CA THR A 277 -26.35 -9.77 10.65
C THR A 277 -25.04 -10.25 10.03
N GLU A 278 -25.03 -10.54 8.73
CA GLU A 278 -23.81 -10.99 8.07
C GLU A 278 -22.74 -9.90 8.02
N ARG A 279 -23.13 -8.66 7.72
CA ARG A 279 -22.21 -7.52 7.74
C ARG A 279 -21.54 -7.35 9.10
N HIS A 280 -22.28 -7.59 10.19
CA HIS A 280 -21.72 -7.55 11.54
C HIS A 280 -20.67 -8.65 11.75
N LYS A 281 -20.92 -9.89 11.31
CA LYS A 281 -19.93 -10.96 11.43
C LYS A 281 -18.66 -10.71 10.60
N LEU A 282 -18.78 -10.18 9.38
CA LEU A 282 -17.62 -9.78 8.57
C LEU A 282 -16.75 -8.74 9.31
N LYS A 283 -17.37 -7.77 9.99
CA LYS A 283 -16.64 -6.79 10.81
C LYS A 283 -15.94 -7.44 12.01
N ILE A 284 -16.50 -8.50 12.58
CA ILE A 284 -15.83 -9.27 13.65
C ILE A 284 -14.58 -9.96 13.10
N GLU A 285 -14.64 -10.59 11.93
CA GLU A 285 -13.45 -11.20 11.29
C GLU A 285 -12.37 -10.14 10.98
N MET A 286 -12.77 -8.97 10.48
CA MET A 286 -11.83 -7.85 10.29
C MET A 286 -11.17 -7.41 11.60
N ALA A 287 -11.91 -7.36 12.71
CA ALA A 287 -11.36 -7.01 14.01
C ALA A 287 -10.33 -8.04 14.50
N LYS A 288 -10.47 -9.32 14.13
CA LYS A 288 -9.43 -10.33 14.40
C LYS A 288 -8.13 -10.02 13.67
N LEU A 289 -8.20 -9.58 12.41
CA LEU A 289 -7.00 -9.16 11.65
C LEU A 289 -6.30 -7.99 12.34
N VAL A 290 -7.06 -6.99 12.81
CA VAL A 290 -6.50 -5.85 13.56
C VAL A 290 -5.82 -6.34 14.84
N LYS A 291 -6.45 -7.23 15.59
CA LYS A 291 -5.87 -7.81 16.81
C LYS A 291 -4.55 -8.55 16.53
N VAL A 292 -4.45 -9.31 15.44
CA VAL A 292 -3.19 -9.96 15.02
C VAL A 292 -2.09 -8.92 14.79
N ILE A 293 -2.42 -7.79 14.14
CA ILE A 293 -1.47 -6.69 13.95
C ILE A 293 -1.06 -6.04 15.28
N GLU A 294 -1.98 -5.86 16.22
CA GLU A 294 -1.67 -5.32 17.55
C GLU A 294 -0.73 -6.25 18.33
N GLU A 295 -0.94 -7.57 18.24
CA GLU A 295 -0.05 -8.56 18.86
C GLU A 295 1.35 -8.56 18.24
N LEU A 296 1.48 -8.33 16.93
CA LEU A 296 2.78 -8.16 16.27
C LEU A 296 3.55 -6.91 16.72
N LEU A 297 2.85 -5.90 17.22
CA LEU A 297 3.45 -4.65 17.69
C LEU A 297 3.77 -4.66 19.18
N ASP A 298 3.31 -5.69 19.91
CA ASP A 298 3.45 -5.77 21.36
C ASP A 298 4.94 -6.02 21.74
N PRO A 299 5.57 -5.08 22.47
CA PRO A 299 6.95 -5.25 22.91
C PRO A 299 7.12 -6.35 23.98
N HIS A 300 6.05 -6.97 24.47
CA HIS A 300 6.14 -8.05 25.46
C HIS A 300 5.89 -9.44 24.87
N LYS A 301 5.51 -9.54 23.59
CA LYS A 301 5.21 -10.83 22.94
C LYS A 301 6.28 -11.22 21.93
N VAL A 302 6.73 -12.48 22.02
CA VAL A 302 7.48 -13.15 20.95
C VAL A 302 6.46 -13.79 20.03
N VAL A 303 6.23 -13.20 18.86
CA VAL A 303 5.15 -13.66 17.96
C VAL A 303 5.68 -14.70 16.97
N ASN A 304 5.24 -15.95 17.14
CA ASN A 304 5.26 -16.95 16.08
C ASN A 304 4.00 -16.75 15.21
N TYR A 305 4.14 -16.03 14.10
CA TYR A 305 3.02 -15.60 13.25
C TYR A 305 2.36 -16.74 12.43
N ASN A 306 2.90 -17.97 12.48
CA ASN A 306 2.41 -19.12 11.72
C ASN A 306 1.46 -20.06 12.49
N GLU A 307 1.21 -19.83 13.78
CA GLU A 307 0.36 -20.72 14.57
C GLU A 307 -1.10 -20.24 14.59
N ASN A 308 -1.98 -21.01 13.92
CA ASN A 308 -3.44 -21.03 14.11
C ASN A 308 -4.18 -19.68 14.01
N LEU A 309 -4.10 -18.97 12.88
CA LEU A 309 -5.09 -17.93 12.58
C LEU A 309 -6.47 -18.57 12.35
N GLN A 310 -7.33 -18.49 13.36
CA GLN A 310 -8.75 -18.87 13.29
C GLN A 310 -9.57 -17.77 12.60
N ILE A 311 -9.19 -17.45 11.35
CA ILE A 311 -9.84 -16.46 10.49
C ILE A 311 -10.32 -17.16 9.22
N GLU A 312 -11.62 -17.11 8.97
CA GLU A 312 -12.23 -17.77 7.80
C GLU A 312 -11.99 -16.94 6.54
N SER A 313 -11.32 -17.48 5.52
CA SER A 313 -10.97 -16.74 4.29
C SER A 313 -12.14 -15.90 3.72
N PRO A 314 -11.91 -14.62 3.34
CA PRO A 314 -12.96 -13.75 2.78
C PRO A 314 -13.56 -14.28 1.47
N GLU A 315 -12.84 -15.13 0.74
CA GLU A 315 -13.35 -15.80 -0.46
C GLU A 315 -14.47 -16.80 -0.11
N VAL A 316 -14.34 -17.52 1.01
CA VAL A 316 -15.38 -18.43 1.52
C VAL A 316 -16.62 -17.66 1.96
N TRP A 317 -16.44 -16.45 2.51
CA TRP A 317 -17.56 -15.56 2.75
C TRP A 317 -18.22 -15.14 1.45
N ARG A 318 -17.43 -14.75 0.43
CA ARG A 318 -17.95 -14.25 -0.85
C ARG A 318 -18.89 -15.25 -1.53
N THR A 319 -18.63 -16.56 -1.43
CA THR A 319 -19.48 -17.58 -2.06
C THR A 319 -20.92 -17.61 -1.50
N ARG A 320 -21.15 -17.20 -0.25
CA ARG A 320 -22.48 -17.18 0.37
C ARG A 320 -23.22 -15.84 0.27
N LEU A 321 -22.53 -14.78 -0.15
CA LEU A 321 -23.14 -13.44 -0.25
C LEU A 321 -24.10 -13.33 -1.46
N PRO A 322 -25.07 -12.41 -1.43
CA PRO A 322 -25.98 -12.16 -2.56
C PRO A 322 -25.23 -11.76 -3.83
N VAL A 323 -25.69 -12.24 -4.99
CA VAL A 323 -25.09 -11.93 -6.28
C VAL A 323 -25.87 -10.82 -6.96
N ARG A 324 -25.16 -9.83 -7.50
CA ARG A 324 -25.77 -8.71 -8.23
C ARG A 324 -26.27 -9.19 -9.59
N LEU A 325 -27.45 -8.72 -10.00
CA LEU A 325 -27.94 -8.91 -11.36
C LEU A 325 -26.97 -8.25 -12.36
N PRO A 326 -26.71 -8.91 -13.51
CA PRO A 326 -25.79 -8.41 -14.52
C PRO A 326 -26.25 -7.11 -15.19
#